data_AF-A0A2R9VZS1-F1
#
_entry.id   AF-A0A2R9VZS1-F1
#
_cell.length_a   1.000
_cell.length_b   1.000
_cell.length_c   1.000
_cell.angle_alpha   90.00
_cell.angle_beta   90.00
_cell.angle_gamma   90.00
#
_symmetry.space_group_name_H-M   'P 1'
#
loop_
_entity.id
_entity.type
_entity.pdbx_description
1 polymer ?
#
loop_
_entity_poly.entity_id
_entity_poly.type
_entity_poly.pdbx_seq_one_letter_code
_entity_poly.pdbx_strand_id
1 'polypeptide(L)'
;AGVKLVEQLCQRLRVPNEIRDLARLVAEFHDLIHTFPMLNPKTIVKLFDSIDAWRKPQRVEQLALTSEADVRGRTGFESADYPQGRWLREAWEVAQSVPTKAVVEAGFKGVEIREELTRRRIAAVAGWKEQRCPKPE
;
A
#
# COMPACT_ATOMS: atom_id res chain seq x y z
N ALA A 1 -4.50 -12.32 9.59
CA ALA A 1 -3.09 -11.94 9.37
C ALA A 1 -2.18 -12.53 10.44
N GLY A 2 -1.00 -13.01 10.04
CA GLY A 2 -0.03 -13.72 10.89
C GLY A 2 0.87 -12.85 11.78
N VAL A 3 0.51 -11.59 12.04
CA VAL A 3 1.36 -10.60 12.72
C VAL A 3 1.91 -11.10 14.07
N LYS A 4 1.05 -11.71 14.91
CA LYS A 4 1.47 -12.24 16.21
C LYS A 4 2.55 -13.33 16.09
N LEU A 5 2.46 -14.18 15.06
CA LEU A 5 3.46 -15.23 14.80
C LEU A 5 4.79 -14.62 14.36
N VAL A 6 4.74 -13.59 13.50
CA VAL A 6 5.93 -12.84 13.07
C VAL A 6 6.60 -12.16 14.25
N GLU A 7 5.84 -11.51 15.14
CA GLU A 7 6.36 -10.85 16.34
C GLU A 7 7.08 -11.84 17.26
N GLN A 8 6.46 -12.98 17.57
CA GLN A 8 7.04 -14.03 18.40
C GLN A 8 8.32 -14.62 17.79
N LEU A 9 8.32 -14.88 16.48
CA LEU A 9 9.49 -15.39 15.78
C LEU A 9 10.65 -14.38 15.80
N CYS A 10 10.37 -13.12 15.49
CA CYS A 10 11.36 -12.05 15.49
C CYS A 10 11.96 -11.81 16.88
N GLN A 11 11.13 -11.90 17.93
CA GLN A 11 11.60 -11.81 19.31
C GLN A 11 12.54 -12.96 19.67
N ARG A 12 12.17 -14.20 19.34
CA ARG A 12 12.99 -15.40 19.62
C ARG A 12 14.35 -15.36 18.91
N LEU A 13 14.36 -14.89 17.66
CA LEU A 13 15.56 -14.83 16.83
C LEU A 13 16.34 -13.50 16.95
N ARG A 14 15.86 -12.55 17.76
CA ARG A 14 16.45 -11.21 17.92
C ARG A 14 16.66 -10.49 16.59
N VAL A 15 15.65 -10.56 15.72
CA VAL A 15 15.68 -9.93 14.39
C VAL A 15 15.77 -8.40 14.54
N PRO A 16 16.60 -7.71 13.73
CA PRO A 16 16.64 -6.25 13.70
C PRO A 16 15.26 -5.62 13.55
N ASN A 17 15.02 -4.51 14.26
CA ASN A 17 13.71 -3.86 14.34
C ASN A 17 13.14 -3.51 12.96
N GLU A 18 13.98 -3.02 12.03
CA GLU A 18 13.53 -2.64 10.69
C GLU A 18 12.97 -3.83 9.90
N ILE A 19 13.62 -4.99 10.01
CA ILE A 19 13.19 -6.23 9.35
C ILE A 19 11.90 -6.74 10.00
N ARG A 20 11.83 -6.76 11.33
CA ARG A 20 10.61 -7.14 12.06
C ARG A 20 9.44 -6.25 11.65
N ASP A 21 9.63 -4.94 11.64
CA ASP A 21 8.58 -3.98 11.37
C ASP A 21 8.08 -4.10 9.92
N LEU A 22 8.96 -4.34 8.95
CA LEU A 22 8.56 -4.67 7.58
C LEU A 22 7.79 -6.00 7.53
N ALA A 23 8.30 -7.05 8.16
CA ALA A 23 7.66 -8.36 8.16
C ALA A 23 6.24 -8.31 8.77
N ARG A 24 6.03 -7.48 9.80
CA ARG A 24 4.70 -7.23 10.38
C ARG A 24 3.75 -6.60 9.36
N LEU A 25 4.19 -5.56 8.66
CA LEU A 25 3.38 -4.90 7.62
C LEU A 25 3.02 -5.87 6.49
N VAL A 26 3.99 -6.65 5.99
CA VAL A 26 3.72 -7.64 4.95
C VAL A 26 2.73 -8.70 5.44
N ALA A 27 2.94 -9.26 6.63
CA ALA A 27 2.03 -10.26 7.20
C ALA A 27 0.61 -9.72 7.44
N GLU A 28 0.47 -8.42 7.66
CA GLU A 28 -0.81 -7.73 7.81
C GLU A 28 -1.51 -7.47 6.48
N PHE A 29 -0.77 -7.04 5.46
CA PHE A 29 -1.36 -6.43 4.26
C PHE A 29 -1.14 -7.16 2.93
N HIS A 30 -0.31 -8.22 2.87
CA HIS A 30 -0.04 -8.92 1.60
C HIS A 30 -1.32 -9.45 0.90
N ASP A 31 -2.31 -9.93 1.66
CA ASP A 31 -3.62 -10.36 1.11
C ASP A 31 -4.35 -9.22 0.36
N LEU A 32 -4.22 -7.98 0.83
CA LEU A 32 -4.77 -6.82 0.14
C LEU A 32 -4.03 -6.56 -1.18
N ILE A 33 -2.72 -6.82 -1.23
CA ILE A 33 -1.94 -6.68 -2.47
C ILE A 33 -2.36 -7.78 -3.45
N HIS A 34 -2.49 -9.03 -3.00
CA HIS A 34 -2.95 -10.13 -3.85
C HIS A 34 -4.33 -9.86 -4.48
N THR A 35 -5.20 -9.16 -3.75
CA THR A 35 -6.56 -8.78 -4.17
C THR A 35 -6.67 -7.33 -4.66
N PHE A 36 -5.55 -6.67 -4.99
CA PHE A 36 -5.49 -5.23 -5.26
C PHE A 36 -6.58 -4.70 -6.23
N PRO A 37 -6.90 -5.37 -7.35
CA PRO A 37 -7.97 -4.92 -8.25
C PRO A 37 -9.36 -4.81 -7.60
N MET A 38 -9.63 -5.62 -6.57
CA MET A 38 -10.91 -5.63 -5.85
C MET A 38 -11.03 -4.50 -4.83
N LEU A 39 -9.91 -3.89 -4.44
CA LEU A 39 -9.92 -2.82 -3.44
C LEU A 39 -10.62 -1.57 -3.97
N ASN A 40 -11.49 -0.96 -3.16
CA ASN A 40 -12.00 0.37 -3.50
C ASN A 40 -10.89 1.44 -3.30
N PRO A 41 -10.97 2.59 -4.00
CA PRO A 41 -9.95 3.65 -3.90
C PRO A 41 -9.70 4.16 -2.48
N LYS A 42 -10.74 4.20 -1.63
CA LYS A 42 -10.61 4.59 -0.22
C LYS A 42 -9.77 3.59 0.57
N THR A 43 -9.94 2.28 0.32
CA THR A 43 -9.12 1.23 0.93
C THR A 43 -7.66 1.32 0.49
N ILE A 44 -7.40 1.63 -0.79
CA ILE A 44 -6.03 1.83 -1.30
C ILE A 44 -5.35 3.01 -0.58
N VAL A 45 -6.01 4.16 -0.46
CA VAL A 45 -5.44 5.31 0.26
C VAL A 45 -5.24 5.00 1.75
N LYS A 46 -6.20 4.29 2.38
CA LYS A 46 -6.07 3.84 3.76
C LYS A 46 -4.90 2.89 3.96
N LEU A 47 -4.60 2.02 3.00
CA LEU A 47 -3.41 1.16 3.05
C LEU A 47 -2.13 2.00 3.13
N PHE A 48 -2.02 3.07 2.34
CA PHE A 48 -0.86 3.98 2.40
C PHE A 48 -0.73 4.68 3.77
N ASP A 49 -1.85 5.06 4.40
CA ASP A 49 -1.84 5.53 5.79
C ASP A 49 -1.36 4.45 6.76
N SER A 50 -1.90 3.24 6.65
CA SER A 50 -1.61 2.11 7.54
C SER A 50 -0.14 1.67 7.49
N ILE A 51 0.49 1.71 6.31
CA ILE A 51 1.92 1.38 6.17
C ILE A 51 2.82 2.59 6.42
N ASP A 52 2.29 3.76 6.74
CA ASP A 52 3.03 5.01 6.93
C ASP A 52 3.82 5.45 5.68
N ALA A 53 3.27 5.21 4.49
CA ALA A 53 3.95 5.47 3.22
C ALA A 53 4.30 6.96 3.03
N TRP A 54 3.48 7.87 3.57
CA TRP A 54 3.72 9.32 3.47
C TRP A 54 5.03 9.79 4.11
N ARG A 55 5.50 9.09 5.14
CA ARG A 55 6.78 9.37 5.80
C ARG A 55 7.87 8.38 5.38
N LYS A 56 7.48 7.17 4.98
CA LYS A 56 8.37 6.06 4.61
C LYS A 56 7.97 5.49 3.24
N PRO A 57 8.13 6.25 2.14
CA PRO A 57 7.65 5.85 0.81
C PRO A 57 8.25 4.52 0.34
N GLN A 58 9.47 4.18 0.78
CA GLN A 58 10.11 2.90 0.49
C GLN A 58 9.30 1.68 0.92
N ARG A 59 8.37 1.82 1.88
CA ARG A 59 7.50 0.71 2.32
C ARG A 59 6.53 0.24 1.24
N VAL A 60 6.16 1.11 0.30
CA VAL A 60 5.34 0.72 -0.86
C VAL A 60 6.10 -0.28 -1.73
N GLU A 61 7.36 0.04 -2.04
CA GLU A 61 8.24 -0.83 -2.81
C GLU A 61 8.50 -2.15 -2.09
N GLN A 62 8.83 -2.08 -0.80
CA GLN A 62 9.08 -3.27 0.01
C GLN A 62 7.86 -4.19 0.08
N LEU A 63 6.65 -3.62 0.21
CA LEU A 63 5.42 -4.40 0.23
C LEU A 63 5.15 -5.05 -1.14
N ALA A 64 5.30 -4.30 -2.24
CA ALA A 64 5.16 -4.84 -3.59
C ALA A 64 6.13 -6.00 -3.86
N LEU A 65 7.42 -5.80 -3.55
CA LEU A 65 8.47 -6.81 -3.78
C LEU A 65 8.26 -8.06 -2.92
N THR A 66 7.92 -7.88 -1.64
CA THR A 66 7.76 -9.03 -0.75
C THR A 66 6.50 -9.83 -1.10
N SER A 67 5.41 -9.18 -1.51
CA SER A 67 4.20 -9.87 -1.99
C SER A 67 4.41 -10.59 -3.33
N GLU A 68 5.24 -10.05 -4.23
CA GLU A 68 5.65 -10.75 -5.45
C GLU A 68 6.48 -12.00 -5.13
N ALA A 69 7.42 -11.88 -4.18
CA ALA A 69 8.22 -13.00 -3.69
C ALA A 69 7.38 -14.08 -3.01
N ASP A 70 6.32 -13.71 -2.29
CA ASP A 70 5.37 -14.65 -1.68
C ASP A 70 4.66 -15.54 -2.72
N VAL A 71 4.21 -14.95 -3.84
CA VAL A 71 3.63 -15.73 -4.96
C VAL A 71 4.68 -16.63 -5.60
N ARG A 72 5.85 -16.07 -5.94
CA ARG A 72 6.91 -16.80 -6.65
C ARG A 72 7.65 -17.83 -5.81
N GLY A 73 7.53 -17.77 -4.49
CA GLY A 73 8.11 -18.74 -3.57
C GLY A 73 7.39 -20.09 -3.57
N ARG A 74 6.22 -20.18 -4.22
CA ARG A 74 5.45 -21.42 -4.35
C ARG A 74 5.96 -22.21 -5.56
N THR A 75 6.22 -23.50 -5.37
CA THR A 75 6.68 -24.40 -6.45
C THR A 75 5.77 -24.30 -7.67
N GLY A 76 6.35 -24.05 -8.85
CA GLY A 76 5.64 -23.88 -10.11
C GLY A 76 5.17 -22.44 -10.41
N PHE A 77 5.42 -21.48 -9.53
CA PHE A 77 5.07 -20.06 -9.71
C PHE A 77 6.31 -19.15 -9.84
N GLU A 78 7.50 -19.71 -10.00
CA GLU A 78 8.78 -18.98 -9.95
C GLU A 78 8.85 -17.83 -10.97
N SER A 79 8.13 -17.96 -12.10
CA SER A 79 8.03 -16.95 -13.15
C SER A 79 6.63 -16.32 -13.27
N ALA A 80 5.77 -16.50 -12.27
CA ALA A 80 4.42 -15.93 -12.30
C ALA A 80 4.49 -14.40 -12.41
N ASP A 81 3.74 -13.83 -13.36
CA ASP A 81 3.57 -12.39 -13.44
C ASP A 81 2.78 -11.89 -12.22
N TYR A 82 3.15 -10.72 -11.73
CA TYR A 82 2.57 -10.12 -10.53
C TYR A 82 2.20 -8.65 -10.78
N PRO A 83 1.13 -8.38 -11.56
CA PRO A 83 0.70 -7.03 -11.88
C PRO A 83 0.28 -6.21 -10.66
N GLN A 84 -0.14 -6.87 -9.58
CA GLN A 84 -0.56 -6.23 -8.33
C GLN A 84 0.53 -5.36 -7.72
N GLY A 85 1.79 -5.80 -7.77
CA GLY A 85 2.92 -4.99 -7.32
C GLY A 85 3.12 -3.74 -8.19
N ARG A 86 2.88 -3.81 -9.50
CA ARG A 86 2.97 -2.65 -10.40
C ARG A 86 1.83 -1.66 -10.12
N TRP A 87 0.61 -2.16 -9.98
CA TRP A 87 -0.56 -1.34 -9.64
C TRP A 87 -0.43 -0.65 -8.29
N LEU A 88 0.14 -1.30 -7.28
CA LEU A 88 0.40 -0.67 -5.98
C LEU A 88 1.35 0.55 -6.12
N ARG A 89 2.41 0.41 -6.91
CA ARG A 89 3.39 1.49 -7.17
C ARG A 89 2.76 2.65 -7.94
N GLU A 90 2.04 2.36 -9.02
CA GLU A 90 1.34 3.40 -9.81
C GLU A 90 0.29 4.14 -8.97
N ALA A 91 -0.51 3.42 -8.18
CA ALA A 91 -1.50 4.02 -7.29
C ALA A 91 -0.84 4.95 -6.26
N TRP A 92 0.34 4.57 -5.76
CA TRP A 92 1.11 5.39 -4.84
C TRP A 92 1.58 6.69 -5.50
N GLU A 93 2.14 6.61 -6.72
CA GLU A 93 2.56 7.79 -7.49
C GLU A 93 1.41 8.78 -7.68
N VAL A 94 0.23 8.28 -8.05
CA VAL A 94 -0.99 9.09 -8.20
C VAL A 94 -1.44 9.71 -6.87
N ALA A 95 -1.38 8.96 -5.77
CA ALA A 95 -1.81 9.46 -4.47
C ALA A 95 -0.83 10.50 -3.91
N GLN A 96 0.48 10.32 -4.09
CA GLN A 96 1.48 11.28 -3.62
C GLN A 96 1.53 12.56 -4.46
N SER A 97 1.09 12.52 -5.73
CA SER A 97 1.12 13.68 -6.62
C SER A 97 0.06 14.73 -6.29
N VAL A 98 -0.90 14.43 -5.39
CA VAL A 98 -1.94 15.38 -5.00
C VAL A 98 -1.33 16.56 -4.22
N PRO A 99 -1.41 17.79 -4.74
CA PRO A 99 -0.68 18.92 -4.17
C PRO A 99 -1.37 19.44 -2.91
N THR A 100 -0.66 19.40 -1.77
CA THR A 100 -1.14 20.00 -0.50
C THR A 100 -1.38 21.50 -0.62
N LYS A 101 -0.57 22.20 -1.43
CA LYS A 101 -0.70 23.65 -1.64
C LYS A 101 -2.09 24.03 -2.18
N ALA A 102 -2.61 23.27 -3.15
CA ALA A 102 -3.94 23.51 -3.71
C ALA A 102 -5.08 23.25 -2.73
N VAL A 103 -4.85 22.49 -1.65
CA VAL A 103 -5.83 22.30 -0.56
C VAL A 103 -5.87 23.55 0.31
N VAL A 104 -4.70 24.07 0.67
CA VAL A 104 -4.58 25.30 1.47
C VAL A 104 -5.12 26.52 0.71
N GLU A 105 -4.79 26.65 -0.58
CA GLU A 105 -5.30 27.73 -1.44
C GLU A 105 -6.82 27.68 -1.64
N ALA A 106 -7.42 26.49 -1.54
CA ALA A 106 -8.87 26.32 -1.55
C ALA A 106 -9.55 26.71 -0.21
N GLY A 107 -8.79 27.20 0.78
CA GLY A 107 -9.31 27.79 2.00
C GLY A 107 -9.45 26.86 3.20
N PHE A 108 -9.11 25.57 3.05
CA PHE A 108 -9.15 24.58 4.14
C PHE A 108 -8.09 24.87 5.22
N LYS A 109 -8.43 24.67 6.50
CA LYS A 109 -7.55 25.00 7.62
C LYS A 109 -7.46 23.88 8.67
N GLY A 110 -6.33 23.82 9.36
CA GLY A 110 -6.14 22.88 10.47
C GLY A 110 -6.40 21.42 10.08
N VAL A 111 -7.30 20.75 10.81
CA VAL A 111 -7.67 19.35 10.58
C VAL A 111 -8.30 19.12 9.20
N GLU A 112 -9.00 20.12 8.66
CA GLU A 112 -9.72 20.02 7.38
C GLU A 112 -8.75 19.86 6.21
N ILE A 113 -7.50 20.35 6.33
CA ILE A 113 -6.46 20.15 5.31
C ILE A 113 -6.21 18.66 5.10
N ARG A 114 -6.12 17.90 6.20
CA ARG A 114 -5.86 16.45 6.12
C ARG A 114 -7.04 15.71 5.51
N GLU A 115 -8.25 16.05 5.93
CA GLU A 115 -9.48 15.44 5.42
C GLU A 115 -9.64 15.69 3.92
N GLU A 116 -9.47 16.95 3.50
CA GLU A 116 -9.58 17.33 2.10
C GLU A 116 -8.46 16.73 1.24
N LEU A 117 -7.23 16.73 1.73
CA LEU A 117 -6.12 16.07 1.03
C LEU A 117 -6.39 14.58 0.84
N THR A 118 -6.94 13.93 1.86
CA THR A 118 -7.34 12.51 1.78
C THR A 118 -8.46 12.32 0.75
N ARG A 119 -9.48 13.17 0.75
CA ARG A 119 -10.57 13.14 -0.23
C ARG A 119 -10.06 13.28 -1.67
N ARG A 120 -9.16 14.24 -1.91
CA ARG A 120 -8.55 14.46 -3.25
C ARG A 120 -7.68 13.29 -3.70
N ARG A 121 -6.93 12.67 -2.79
CA ARG A 121 -6.17 11.44 -3.06
C ARG A 121 -7.07 10.28 -3.46
N ILE A 122 -8.16 10.08 -2.73
CA ILE A 122 -9.15 9.05 -3.06
C ILE A 122 -9.73 9.29 -4.46
N ALA A 123 -10.07 10.53 -4.80
CA ALA A 123 -10.57 10.87 -6.12
C ALA A 123 -9.54 10.64 -7.24
N ALA A 124 -8.28 11.03 -7.02
CA ALA A 124 -7.21 10.80 -7.98
C ALA A 124 -6.96 9.29 -8.23
N VAL A 125 -6.86 8.50 -7.15
CA VAL A 125 -6.71 7.04 -7.23
C VAL A 125 -7.93 6.40 -7.88
N ALA A 126 -9.14 6.91 -7.67
CA ALA A 126 -10.34 6.41 -8.32
C ALA A 126 -10.27 6.57 -9.84
N GLY A 127 -9.90 7.76 -10.33
CA GLY A 127 -9.74 8.03 -11.77
C GLY A 127 -8.65 7.18 -12.42
N TRP A 128 -7.51 7.00 -11.73
CA TRP A 128 -6.46 6.09 -12.20
C TRP A 128 -6.94 4.63 -12.26
N LYS A 129 -7.62 4.15 -11.21
CA LYS A 129 -8.04 2.76 -11.09
C LYS A 129 -9.01 2.36 -12.20
N GLU A 130 -9.94 3.26 -12.57
CA GLU A 130 -10.90 3.03 -13.66
C GLU A 130 -10.21 2.77 -15.01
N GLN A 131 -9.05 3.37 -15.23
CA GLN A 131 -8.30 3.27 -16.48
C GLN A 131 -7.29 2.10 -16.50
N ARG A 132 -6.83 1.64 -15.33
CA ARG A 132 -5.66 0.75 -15.21
C ARG A 132 -5.95 -0.63 -14.63
N CYS A 133 -6.93 -0.76 -13.73
CA CYS A 133 -7.22 -2.03 -13.09
C CYS A 133 -8.41 -2.72 -13.79
N PRO A 134 -8.39 -4.06 -13.91
CA PRO A 134 -9.56 -4.79 -14.37
C PRO A 134 -10.72 -4.58 -13.40
N LYS A 135 -11.94 -4.53 -13.94
CA LYS A 135 -13.15 -4.51 -13.11
C LYS A 135 -13.31 -5.88 -12.44
N PRO A 136 -13.69 -5.94 -11.16
CA PRO A 136 -14.10 -7.20 -10.56
C PRO A 136 -15.26 -7.78 -11.38
N GLU A 137 -15.18 -9.08 -11.70
CA GLU A 137 -16.31 -9.85 -12.23
C GLU A 137 -17.43 -9.98 -11.20
#